data_AF-A0A7V3U738-F1
#
_entry.id   AF-A0A7V3U738-F1
#
_cell.length_a   1.000
_cell.length_b   1.000
_cell.length_c   1.000
_cell.angle_alpha   90.00
_cell.angle_beta   90.00
_cell.angle_gamma   90.00
#
_symmetry.space_group_name_H-M   'P 1'
#
loop_
_entity.id
_entity.type
_entity.pdbx_description
1 polymer ?
#
loop_
_entity_poly.entity_id
_entity_poly.type
_entity_poly.pdbx_seq_one_letter_code
_entity_poly.pdbx_strand_id
1 'polypeptide(L)'
;MANEEKKKGGFKFFSKIPKEKLSSPAGILLVFLALFMELLDIILSVISYLLTAGFLLGMVESLKIALEIIFIILLKVLLGVPLASSILPFLIERIPILSDILPTWLIRMFI
;
A
#
# COMPACT_ATOMS: atom_id res chain seq x y z
N MET A 1 -33.86 28.74 9.03
CA MET A 1 -33.67 27.28 8.99
C MET A 1 -32.23 27.03 8.57
N ALA A 2 -31.34 26.92 9.56
CA ALA A 2 -29.95 26.58 9.32
C ALA A 2 -29.90 25.09 8.96
N ASN A 3 -29.45 24.79 7.75
CA ASN A 3 -29.35 23.42 7.28
C ASN A 3 -28.17 22.76 7.99
N GLU A 4 -28.47 21.92 8.97
CA GLU A 4 -27.50 21.04 9.62
C GLU A 4 -27.00 20.02 8.61
N GLU A 5 -25.95 20.34 7.84
CA GLU A 5 -25.14 19.34 7.15
C GLU A 5 -24.30 18.56 8.17
N LYS A 6 -24.99 17.68 8.88
CA LYS A 6 -24.42 16.67 9.78
C LYS A 6 -23.49 15.73 9.00
N LYS A 7 -22.19 15.88 9.26
CA LYS A 7 -21.18 14.82 9.47
C LYS A 7 -21.30 13.58 8.56
N LYS A 8 -20.47 13.53 7.52
CA LYS A 8 -19.88 12.25 7.03
C LYS A 8 -18.36 12.31 7.04
N GLY A 9 -17.80 12.76 8.17
CA GLY A 9 -16.41 12.47 8.56
C GLY A 9 -16.27 11.01 9.02
N GLY A 10 -16.73 10.06 8.21
CA GLY A 10 -16.53 8.65 8.49
C GLY A 10 -15.07 8.31 8.18
N PHE A 11 -14.34 7.79 9.16
CA PHE A 11 -13.05 7.13 8.94
C PHE A 11 -13.28 6.03 7.90
N LYS A 12 -13.01 6.31 6.62
CA LYS A 12 -13.06 5.33 5.55
C LYS A 12 -11.78 4.49 5.65
N PHE A 13 -11.83 3.43 6.45
CA PHE A 13 -10.80 2.40 6.52
C PHE A 13 -10.60 1.70 5.15
N PHE A 14 -11.62 1.76 4.30
CA PHE A 14 -11.54 1.41 2.89
C PHE A 14 -12.07 2.59 2.06
N SER A 15 -11.17 3.29 1.40
CA SER A 15 -11.53 4.25 0.36
C SER A 15 -10.98 3.76 -0.96
N LYS A 16 -11.85 3.08 -1.71
CA LYS A 16 -11.56 2.67 -3.08
C LYS A 16 -11.05 3.86 -3.89
N ILE A 17 -9.92 3.67 -4.56
CA ILE A 17 -9.38 4.70 -5.45
C ILE A 17 -10.31 4.79 -6.68
N PRO A 18 -10.78 5.99 -7.06
CA PRO A 18 -11.63 6.16 -8.25
C PRO A 18 -10.89 5.68 -9.50
N LYS A 19 -11.59 4.98 -10.41
CA LYS A 19 -10.96 4.44 -11.64
C LYS A 19 -10.41 5.55 -12.53
N GLU A 20 -11.03 6.73 -12.51
CA GLU A 20 -10.56 7.90 -13.27
C GLU A 20 -9.21 8.38 -12.76
N LYS A 21 -8.98 8.30 -11.43
CA LYS A 21 -7.71 8.67 -10.79
C LYS A 21 -6.63 7.61 -11.02
N LEU A 22 -6.98 6.33 -11.01
CA LEU A 22 -6.05 5.23 -11.35
C LEU A 22 -5.56 5.31 -12.80
N SER A 23 -6.43 5.72 -13.72
CA SER A 23 -6.10 5.85 -15.15
C SER A 23 -5.38 7.15 -15.48
N SER A 24 -5.19 8.05 -14.51
CA SER A 24 -4.41 9.27 -14.70
C SER A 24 -2.90 8.96 -14.77
N PRO A 25 -2.07 9.84 -15.36
CA PRO A 25 -0.62 9.63 -15.40
C PRO A 25 0.01 9.37 -14.02
N ALA A 26 -0.48 10.07 -12.99
CA ALA A 26 -0.03 9.87 -11.62
C ALA A 26 -0.51 8.53 -11.02
N GLY A 27 -1.73 8.10 -11.36
CA GLY A 27 -2.26 6.79 -10.97
C GLY A 27 -1.48 5.65 -11.62
N ILE A 28 -1.16 5.77 -12.91
CA ILE A 28 -0.34 4.80 -13.64
C ILE A 28 1.06 4.72 -13.02
N LEU A 29 1.69 5.86 -12.70
CA LEU A 29 2.99 5.87 -12.03
C LEU A 29 2.95 5.15 -10.67
N LEU A 30 1.88 5.32 -9.90
CA LEU A 30 1.67 4.58 -8.65
C LEU A 30 1.45 3.09 -8.89
N VAL A 31 0.75 2.69 -9.96
CA VAL A 31 0.60 1.28 -10.33
C VAL A 31 1.95 0.66 -10.68
N PHE A 32 2.76 1.35 -11.49
CA PHE A 32 4.12 0.90 -11.79
C PHE A 32 5.00 0.83 -10.55
N LEU A 33 4.93 1.82 -9.66
CA LEU A 33 5.67 1.81 -8.41
C LEU A 33 5.26 0.64 -7.51
N ALA A 34 3.95 0.37 -7.42
CA ALA A 34 3.43 -0.77 -6.66
C ALA A 34 3.94 -2.11 -7.21
N LEU A 35 3.88 -2.31 -8.54
CA LEU A 35 4.43 -3.50 -9.20
C LEU A 35 5.95 -3.62 -9.00
N PHE A 36 6.67 -2.51 -9.04
CA PHE A 36 8.11 -2.49 -8.82
C PHE A 36 8.47 -2.88 -7.38
N MET A 37 7.72 -2.38 -6.38
CA MET A 37 7.90 -2.78 -4.98
C MET A 37 7.61 -4.26 -4.76
N GLU A 38 6.57 -4.80 -5.40
CA GLU A 38 6.26 -6.24 -5.36
C GLU A 38 7.40 -7.08 -5.91
N LEU A 39 7.94 -6.68 -7.07
CA LEU A 39 9.06 -7.36 -7.70
C LEU A 39 10.31 -7.31 -6.81
N LEU A 40 10.58 -6.17 -6.18
CA LEU A 40 11.67 -6.04 -5.21
C LEU A 40 11.48 -6.97 -4.01
N ASP A 41 10.27 -7.07 -3.48
CA ASP A 41 9.97 -7.93 -2.33
C ASP A 41 10.22 -9.41 -2.66
N ILE A 42 9.76 -9.87 -3.82
CA ILE A 42 10.02 -11.24 -4.32
C ILE A 42 11.53 -11.48 -4.45
N ILE A 43 12.27 -10.56 -5.07
CA ILE A 43 13.72 -10.69 -5.26
C ILE A 43 14.42 -10.76 -3.91
N LEU A 44 14.07 -9.88 -2.96
CA LEU A 44 14.68 -9.86 -1.64
C LEU A 44 14.34 -11.10 -0.81
N SER A 45 13.12 -11.61 -0.92
CA SER A 45 12.70 -12.86 -0.28
C SER A 45 13.48 -14.07 -0.82
N VAL A 46 13.64 -14.17 -2.14
CA VAL A 46 14.45 -15.23 -2.78
C VAL A 46 15.93 -15.14 -2.36
N ILE A 47 16.50 -13.93 -2.34
CA ILE A 47 17.89 -13.70 -1.90
C ILE A 47 18.06 -14.09 -0.42
N SER A 48 17.11 -13.70 0.42
CA SER A 48 17.09 -14.03 1.86
C SER A 48 17.03 -15.55 2.09
N TYR A 49 16.17 -16.24 1.34
CA TYR A 49 16.06 -17.70 1.36
C TYR A 49 17.36 -18.37 0.90
N LEU A 50 17.94 -17.91 -0.20
CA LEU A 50 19.14 -18.51 -0.80
C LEU A 50 20.40 -18.33 0.09
N LEU A 51 20.52 -17.18 0.76
CA LEU A 51 21.70 -16.84 1.56
C LEU A 51 21.61 -17.31 3.02
N THR A 52 20.48 -17.88 3.46
CA THR A 52 20.22 -18.33 4.85
C THR A 52 20.63 -17.29 5.91
N ALA A 53 20.55 -16.01 5.55
CA ALA A 53 21.15 -14.94 6.33
C ALA A 53 20.07 -14.25 7.16
N GLY A 54 19.82 -14.76 8.38
CA GLY A 54 18.84 -14.18 9.30
C GLY A 54 19.02 -12.68 9.59
N PHE A 55 20.25 -12.16 9.45
CA PHE A 55 20.53 -10.71 9.55
C PHE A 55 19.97 -9.91 8.36
N LEU A 56 20.05 -10.46 7.14
CA LEU A 56 19.48 -9.85 5.93
C LEU A 56 17.95 -9.78 6.04
N LEU A 57 17.33 -10.78 6.67
CA LEU A 57 15.88 -10.88 6.86
C LEU A 57 15.30 -9.66 7.60
N GLY A 58 15.96 -9.18 8.65
CA GLY A 58 15.52 -7.97 9.38
C GLY A 58 15.71 -6.66 8.60
N MET A 59 16.77 -6.57 7.79
CA MET A 59 17.00 -5.40 6.92
C MET A 59 16.00 -5.35 5.77
N VAL A 60 15.66 -6.50 5.18
CA VAL A 60 14.67 -6.63 4.11
C VAL A 60 13.29 -6.17 4.60
N GLU A 61 12.86 -6.64 5.78
CA GLU A 61 11.57 -6.22 6.36
C GLU A 61 11.54 -4.70 6.64
N SER A 62 12.63 -4.14 7.16
CA SER A 62 12.73 -2.70 7.41
C SER A 62 12.66 -1.87 6.13
N LEU A 63 13.30 -2.36 5.05
CA LEU A 63 13.27 -1.71 3.74
C LEU A 63 11.88 -1.79 3.09
N LYS A 64 11.19 -2.93 3.24
CA LYS A 64 9.80 -3.11 2.80
C LYS A 64 8.87 -2.10 3.50
N ILE A 65 8.97 -1.97 4.82
CA ILE A 65 8.19 -0.99 5.60
C ILE A 65 8.45 0.43 5.10
N ALA A 66 9.71 0.80 4.89
CA ALA A 66 10.06 2.15 4.42
C ALA A 66 9.47 2.45 3.03
N LEU A 67 9.57 1.49 2.09
CA LEU A 67 8.98 1.62 0.76
C LEU A 67 7.44 1.73 0.81
N GLU A 68 6.79 0.95 1.67
CA GLU A 68 5.34 1.01 1.83
C GLU A 68 4.88 2.36 2.40
N ILE A 69 5.62 2.91 3.38
CA ILE A 69 5.35 4.25 3.91
C ILE A 69 5.49 5.31 2.81
N ILE A 70 6.54 5.24 1.99
CA ILE A 70 6.73 6.14 0.84
C ILE A 70 5.53 6.03 -0.11
N PHE A 71 5.08 4.82 -0.42
CA PHE A 71 3.94 4.59 -1.29
C PHE A 71 2.64 5.19 -0.73
N ILE A 72 2.39 5.03 0.57
CA ILE A 72 1.24 5.62 1.27
C ILE A 72 1.28 7.15 1.21
N ILE A 73 2.46 7.75 1.38
CA ILE A 73 2.64 9.20 1.25
C ILE A 73 2.33 9.64 -0.19
N LEU A 74 2.83 8.92 -1.18
CA LEU A 74 2.58 9.24 -2.59
C LEU A 74 1.10 9.06 -2.97
N LEU A 75 0.40 8.06 -2.44
CA LEU A 75 -1.05 7.89 -2.60
C LEU A 75 -1.82 9.11 -2.08
N LYS A 76 -1.42 9.64 -0.92
CA LYS A 76 -2.01 10.85 -0.35
C LYS A 76 -1.72 12.07 -1.21
N VAL A 77 -0.47 12.28 -1.60
CA VAL A 77 -0.02 13.48 -2.32
C VAL A 77 -0.56 13.52 -3.75
N LEU A 78 -0.51 12.40 -4.47
CA LEU A 78 -0.85 12.35 -5.90
C LEU A 78 -2.33 12.10 -6.16
N LEU A 79 -2.99 11.25 -5.35
CA LEU A 79 -4.39 10.87 -5.58
C LEU A 79 -5.36 11.44 -4.53
N GLY A 80 -4.85 12.09 -3.48
CA GLY A 80 -5.67 12.65 -2.40
C GLY A 80 -6.32 11.58 -1.52
N VAL A 81 -5.75 10.37 -1.49
CA VAL A 81 -6.29 9.26 -0.71
C VAL A 81 -5.98 9.47 0.78
N PRO A 82 -6.97 9.38 1.68
CA PRO A 82 -6.73 9.59 3.11
C PRO A 82 -5.81 8.51 3.68
N LEU A 83 -4.80 8.90 4.48
CA LEU A 83 -3.86 7.96 5.12
C LEU A 83 -4.57 6.87 5.94
N ALA A 84 -5.72 7.20 6.55
CA ALA A 84 -6.53 6.26 7.30
C ALA A 84 -6.98 5.04 6.48
N SER A 85 -7.17 5.18 5.17
CA SER A 85 -7.53 4.06 4.29
C SER A 85 -6.36 3.16 3.94
N SER A 86 -5.15 3.57 4.30
CA SER A 86 -3.91 2.81 4.09
C SER A 86 -3.50 2.03 5.34
N ILE A 87 -4.10 2.30 6.50
CA ILE A 87 -3.78 1.63 7.76
C ILE A 87 -4.15 0.15 7.72
N LEU A 88 -5.36 -0.17 7.28
CA LEU A 88 -5.80 -1.57 7.28
C LEU A 88 -5.06 -2.43 6.26
N PRO A 89 -4.86 -1.98 5.00
CA PRO A 89 -3.99 -2.68 4.06
C PRO A 89 -2.58 -2.87 4.63
N PHE A 90 -1.98 -1.84 5.26
CA PHE A 90 -0.67 -1.95 5.89
C PHE A 90 -0.62 -3.02 6.99
N LEU A 91 -1.67 -3.13 7.82
CA LEU A 91 -1.75 -4.15 8.86
C LEU A 91 -1.93 -5.56 8.28
N ILE A 92 -2.68 -5.70 7.19
CA ILE A 92 -2.87 -6.98 6.48
C ILE A 92 -1.53 -7.49 5.92
N GLU A 93 -0.68 -6.59 5.42
CA GLU A 93 0.64 -6.94 4.87
C GLU A 93 1.62 -7.48 5.92
N ARG A 94 1.34 -7.26 7.21
CA ARG A 94 2.15 -7.81 8.31
C ARG A 94 1.74 -9.22 8.71
N ILE A 95 0.66 -9.75 8.13
CA ILE A 95 0.26 -11.13 8.36
C ILE A 95 0.93 -11.97 7.27
N PRO A 96 1.97 -12.77 7.59
CA PRO A 96 2.81 -13.44 6.60
C PRO A 96 2.04 -14.32 5.61
N ILE A 97 0.92 -14.92 6.05
CA ILE A 97 0.07 -15.75 5.17
C ILE A 97 -0.72 -14.92 4.16
N LEU A 98 -1.14 -13.70 4.55
CA LEU A 98 -1.96 -12.83 3.71
C LEU A 98 -1.09 -12.00 2.75
N SER A 99 0.11 -11.59 3.18
CA SER A 99 1.06 -10.88 2.33
C SER A 99 1.52 -11.71 1.14
N ASP A 100 1.67 -13.03 1.32
CA ASP A 100 2.15 -13.93 0.26
C ASP A 100 1.10 -14.19 -0.83
N ILE A 101 -0.19 -14.01 -0.51
CA ILE A 101 -1.31 -14.35 -1.39
C ILE A 101 -1.91 -13.10 -2.04
N LEU A 102 -1.94 -11.98 -1.32
CA LEU A 102 -2.68 -10.78 -1.71
C LEU A 102 -1.84 -9.52 -1.48
N PRO A 103 -1.25 -8.97 -2.54
CA PRO A 103 -0.53 -7.72 -2.44
C PRO A 103 -1.47 -6.60 -2.01
N THR A 104 -1.12 -5.87 -0.95
CA THR A 104 -2.08 -4.92 -0.37
C THR A 104 -2.28 -3.68 -1.24
N TRP A 105 -1.36 -3.42 -2.18
CA TRP A 105 -1.57 -2.44 -3.24
C TRP A 105 -2.72 -2.84 -4.17
N LEU A 106 -2.88 -4.15 -4.46
CA LEU A 106 -3.99 -4.67 -5.24
C LEU A 106 -5.31 -4.43 -4.51
N ILE A 107 -5.35 -4.69 -3.20
CA ILE A 107 -6.52 -4.39 -2.35
C ILE A 107 -6.87 -2.91 -2.47
N ARG A 108 -5.91 -1.99 -2.35
CA ARG A 108 -6.14 -0.54 -2.45
C ARG A 108 -6.65 -0.07 -3.81
N MET A 109 -6.30 -0.77 -4.90
CA MET A 109 -6.74 -0.43 -6.25
C MET A 109 -8.17 -0.92 -6.55
N PHE A 110 -8.60 -2.02 -5.94
CA PHE A 110 -9.85 -2.70 -6.31
C PHE A 110 -10.95 -2.66 -5.23
N ILE A 111 -10.59 -2.55 -3.96
CA ILE A 111 -11.48 -2.61 -2.77
C ILE A 111 -11.46 -1.27 -2.03
#